data_AF-A0A348Y9T2-F1
#
_entry.id   AF-A0A348Y9T2-F1
#
_cell.length_a   1.000
_cell.length_b   1.000
_cell.length_c   1.000
_cell.angle_alpha   90.00
_cell.angle_beta   90.00
_cell.angle_gamma   90.00
#
_symmetry.space_group_name_H-M   'P 1'
#
loop_
_entity.id
_entity.type
_entity.pdbx_description
1 polymer ?
#
loop_
_entity_poly.entity_id
_entity_poly.type
_entity_poly.pdbx_seq_one_letter_code
_entity_poly.pdbx_strand_id
1 'polypeptide(L)'
;VGIITATARHYFNEKHLGRHRPKFLVIPAIATILLIIWMRPAPIEPVPVPVASAAETAPAPAAAPTDTPPAAVTQETNALAPATNTAPAPAPATDTTAAVVPVAASADDAIMKVVQAKCSVCHAAQPTQAGFNAPPAGIIIQTPADIKTHQAKIVTAVQSGYMPLGNITQLSDEERQQLVAYASGL
;
A
#
# COMPACT_ATOMS: atom_id res chain seq x y z
N VAL A 1 -4.00 -23.92 -16.15
CA VAL A 1 -3.51 -22.73 -15.41
C VAL A 1 -3.76 -21.43 -16.16
N GLY A 2 -3.35 -21.29 -17.43
CA GLY A 2 -3.50 -20.04 -18.20
C GLY A 2 -4.93 -19.48 -18.33
N ILE A 3 -5.93 -20.36 -18.51
CA ILE A 3 -7.34 -19.93 -18.61
C ILE A 3 -7.85 -19.35 -17.30
N ILE A 4 -7.49 -19.96 -16.15
CA ILE A 4 -7.92 -19.52 -14.82
C ILE A 4 -7.35 -18.13 -14.51
N THR A 5 -6.07 -17.90 -14.82
CA THR A 5 -5.44 -16.58 -14.65
C THR A 5 -6.05 -15.51 -15.56
N ALA A 6 -6.42 -15.87 -16.80
CA ALA A 6 -7.07 -14.95 -17.73
C ALA A 6 -8.48 -14.56 -17.26
N THR A 7 -9.29 -15.52 -16.81
CA THR A 7 -10.64 -15.26 -16.31
C THR A 7 -10.65 -14.43 -15.03
N ALA A 8 -9.72 -14.70 -14.10
CA ALA A 8 -9.57 -13.90 -12.89
C ALA A 8 -9.24 -12.43 -13.23
N ARG A 9 -8.24 -12.19 -14.07
CA ARG A 9 -7.84 -10.83 -14.48
C ARG A 9 -8.96 -10.09 -15.20
N HIS A 10 -9.72 -10.78 -16.04
CA HIS A 10 -10.88 -10.22 -16.74
C HIS A 10 -12.02 -9.82 -15.78
N TYR A 11 -12.33 -10.65 -14.78
CA TYR A 11 -13.35 -10.32 -13.77
C TYR A 11 -12.97 -9.10 -12.93
N PHE A 12 -11.70 -9.01 -12.49
CA PHE A 12 -11.22 -7.83 -11.76
C PHE A 12 -11.26 -6.57 -12.63
N ASN A 13 -10.94 -6.69 -13.92
CA ASN A 13 -11.09 -5.58 -14.86
C ASN A 13 -12.55 -5.11 -14.96
N GLU A 14 -13.52 -6.01 -15.18
CA GLU A 14 -14.95 -5.65 -15.22
C GLU A 14 -15.45 -5.07 -13.89
N LYS A 15 -14.93 -5.53 -12.74
CA LYS A 15 -15.28 -5.03 -11.41
C LYS A 15 -14.86 -3.56 -11.20
N HIS A 16 -13.70 -3.15 -11.70
CA HIS A 16 -13.25 -1.76 -11.62
C HIS A 16 -14.07 -0.82 -12.51
N LEU A 17 -14.68 -1.34 -13.59
CA LEU A 17 -15.60 -0.61 -14.45
C LEU A 17 -17.03 -0.54 -13.87
N GLY A 18 -17.24 -0.95 -12.61
CA GLY A 18 -18.55 -0.91 -11.95
C GLY A 18 -19.57 -1.92 -12.50
N ARG A 19 -19.18 -2.77 -13.46
CA ARG A 19 -20.07 -3.75 -14.10
C ARG A 19 -19.84 -5.12 -13.50
N HIS A 20 -20.62 -5.43 -12.48
CA HIS A 20 -20.54 -6.66 -11.70
C HIS A 20 -21.31 -7.77 -12.41
N ARG A 21 -20.61 -8.56 -13.24
CA ARG A 21 -21.17 -9.79 -13.84
C ARG A 21 -20.74 -11.02 -13.03
N PRO A 22 -21.57 -11.52 -12.08
CA PRO A 22 -21.20 -12.63 -11.19
C PRO A 22 -20.93 -13.95 -11.93
N LYS A 23 -21.37 -14.07 -13.18
CA LYS A 23 -21.18 -15.26 -14.04
C LYS A 23 -19.70 -15.66 -14.19
N PHE A 24 -18.77 -14.71 -14.19
CA PHE A 24 -17.35 -15.00 -14.36
C PHE A 24 -16.67 -15.60 -13.11
N LEU A 25 -17.30 -15.50 -11.93
CA LEU A 25 -16.79 -16.12 -10.69
C LEU A 25 -17.35 -17.55 -10.51
N VAL A 26 -18.54 -17.81 -11.04
CA VAL A 26 -19.21 -19.12 -10.95
C VAL A 26 -18.55 -20.16 -11.88
N ILE A 27 -18.08 -19.77 -13.06
CA ILE A 27 -17.44 -20.69 -14.04
C ILE A 27 -16.21 -21.42 -13.47
N PRO A 28 -15.19 -20.73 -12.90
CA PRO A 28 -14.03 -21.43 -12.34
C PRO A 28 -14.40 -22.25 -11.10
N ALA A 29 -15.36 -21.80 -10.28
CA ALA A 29 -15.84 -22.57 -9.12
C ALA A 29 -16.46 -23.92 -9.55
N ILE A 30 -17.35 -23.90 -10.56
CA ILE A 30 -17.95 -25.12 -11.12
C ILE A 30 -16.88 -26.03 -11.75
N ALA A 31 -15.95 -25.48 -12.52
CA ALA A 31 -14.88 -26.27 -13.15
C ALA A 31 -14.00 -26.99 -12.11
N THR A 32 -13.73 -26.34 -10.97
CA THR A 32 -12.95 -26.93 -9.88
C THR A 32 -13.72 -28.06 -9.19
N ILE A 33 -15.03 -27.86 -8.95
CA ILE A 33 -15.90 -28.88 -8.37
C ILE A 33 -16.01 -30.11 -9.30
N LEU A 34 -16.17 -29.91 -10.60
CA LEU A 34 -16.25 -31.01 -11.57
C LEU A 34 -14.95 -31.82 -11.63
N LEU A 35 -13.79 -31.17 -11.53
CA LEU A 35 -12.50 -31.86 -11.50
C LEU A 35 -12.32 -32.69 -10.22
N ILE A 36 -12.77 -32.18 -9.06
CA ILE A 36 -12.77 -32.92 -7.80
C ILE A 36 -13.66 -34.16 -7.89
N ILE A 37 -14.85 -34.04 -8.49
CA ILE A 37 -15.76 -35.17 -8.69
C ILE A 37 -15.15 -36.23 -9.62
N TRP A 38 -14.49 -35.80 -10.69
CA TRP A 38 -13.85 -36.70 -11.65
C TRP A 38 -12.65 -37.45 -11.07
N MET A 39 -11.92 -36.82 -10.15
CA MET A 39 -10.70 -37.37 -9.55
C MET A 39 -10.95 -38.16 -8.25
N ARG A 40 -12.21 -38.44 -7.88
CA ARG A 40 -12.50 -39.22 -6.66
C ARG A 40 -11.94 -40.65 -6.82
N PRO A 41 -10.93 -41.05 -6.01
CA PRO A 41 -10.42 -42.42 -6.05
C PRO A 41 -11.50 -43.39 -5.53
N ALA A 42 -11.50 -44.62 -6.06
CA ALA A 42 -12.45 -45.65 -5.66
C ALA A 42 -12.32 -45.97 -4.15
N PRO A 43 -13.42 -46.33 -3.46
CA PRO A 43 -13.39 -46.73 -2.06
C PRO A 43 -12.41 -47.88 -1.84
N ILE A 44 -11.50 -47.72 -0.88
CA ILE A 44 -10.54 -48.76 -0.52
C ILE A 44 -11.30 -49.77 0.34
N GLU A 45 -11.47 -51.00 -0.15
CA GLU A 45 -12.08 -52.07 0.65
C GLU A 45 -11.16 -52.48 1.81
N PRO A 46 -11.70 -52.73 3.02
CA PRO A 46 -10.89 -53.12 4.15
C PRO A 46 -10.34 -54.54 3.98
N VAL A 47 -9.01 -54.66 4.02
CA VAL A 47 -8.30 -55.95 4.06
C VAL A 47 -8.62 -56.66 5.39
N PRO A 48 -9.00 -57.95 5.38
CA PRO A 48 -9.26 -58.68 6.60
C PRO A 48 -7.95 -58.88 7.39
N VAL A 49 -7.92 -58.37 8.60
CA VAL A 49 -6.82 -58.57 9.55
C VAL A 49 -6.91 -59.96 10.19
N PRO A 50 -5.87 -60.82 10.12
CA PRO A 50 -5.80 -62.01 10.94
C PRO A 50 -5.50 -61.60 12.38
N VAL A 51 -6.34 -62.08 13.31
CA VAL A 51 -6.17 -61.92 14.75
C VAL A 51 -4.94 -62.69 15.22
N ALA A 52 -3.87 -61.97 15.56
CA ALA A 52 -2.77 -62.49 16.35
C ALA A 52 -2.96 -62.04 17.81
N SER A 53 -3.06 -63.06 18.66
CA SER A 53 -3.35 -63.00 20.08
C SER A 53 -2.20 -62.39 20.91
N ALA A 54 -2.60 -61.91 22.08
CA ALA A 54 -1.88 -61.19 23.11
C ALA A 54 -0.52 -61.78 23.57
N ALA A 55 0.40 -60.86 23.91
CA ALA A 55 1.30 -60.91 25.07
C ALA A 55 1.93 -59.50 25.21
N GLU A 56 1.42 -58.59 26.03
CA GLU A 56 1.54 -58.49 27.50
C GLU A 56 2.79 -57.68 27.95
N THR A 57 2.48 -56.61 28.70
CA THR A 57 3.31 -55.87 29.68
C THR A 57 4.23 -54.72 29.21
N ALA A 58 3.71 -53.50 29.36
CA ALA A 58 4.44 -52.26 29.66
C ALA A 58 4.80 -52.21 31.18
N PRO A 59 5.62 -51.29 31.76
CA PRO A 59 5.81 -49.92 31.27
C PRO A 59 7.15 -49.17 31.57
N ALA A 60 7.17 -47.94 31.02
CA ALA A 60 7.74 -46.68 31.53
C ALA A 60 9.23 -46.34 31.30
N PRO A 61 9.54 -45.26 30.53
CA PRO A 61 10.83 -44.58 30.56
C PRO A 61 10.83 -43.44 31.58
N ALA A 62 11.95 -43.31 32.29
CA ALA A 62 12.24 -42.23 33.24
C ALA A 62 12.41 -40.87 32.53
N ALA A 63 11.77 -39.85 33.07
CA ALA A 63 11.90 -38.46 32.65
C ALA A 63 13.16 -37.82 33.26
N ALA A 64 13.95 -37.13 32.43
CA ALA A 64 15.06 -36.28 32.85
C ALA A 64 14.61 -34.81 32.87
N PRO A 65 14.99 -34.01 33.89
CA PRO A 65 14.81 -32.57 33.88
C PRO A 65 16.07 -31.89 33.32
N THR A 66 15.89 -30.88 32.49
CA THR A 66 16.94 -29.88 32.24
C THR A 66 16.31 -28.50 32.16
N ASP A 67 16.58 -27.73 33.20
CA ASP A 67 16.48 -26.29 33.29
C ASP A 67 17.20 -25.60 32.12
N THR A 68 16.68 -24.46 31.65
CA THR A 68 17.43 -23.24 31.33
C THR A 68 16.46 -22.10 30.94
N PRO A 69 16.70 -20.85 31.39
CA PRO A 69 15.70 -19.77 31.48
C PRO A 69 15.75 -18.81 30.27
N PRO A 70 14.88 -17.79 30.25
CA PRO A 70 15.44 -16.46 30.06
C PRO A 70 14.94 -15.44 31.10
N ALA A 71 15.93 -14.79 31.71
CA ALA A 71 15.77 -13.50 32.34
C ALA A 71 15.32 -12.48 31.28
N ALA A 72 14.19 -11.83 31.53
CA ALA A 72 13.86 -10.55 30.92
C ALA A 72 13.75 -9.53 32.04
N VAL A 73 14.84 -8.80 32.21
CA VAL A 73 14.95 -7.62 33.06
C VAL A 73 14.04 -6.54 32.47
N THR A 74 13.04 -6.15 33.25
CA THR A 74 12.37 -4.85 33.18
C THR A 74 13.36 -3.75 33.50
N GLN A 75 13.31 -2.68 32.70
CA GLN A 75 13.51 -1.27 33.04
C GLN A 75 13.83 -0.53 31.73
N GLU A 76 13.54 0.74 31.53
CA GLU A 76 12.72 1.74 32.19
C GLU A 76 12.91 2.98 31.31
N THR A 77 11.92 3.84 31.37
CA THR A 77 11.80 5.17 30.81
C THR A 77 13.11 5.95 30.67
N ASN A 78 13.23 6.71 29.57
CA ASN A 78 13.57 8.11 29.76
C ASN A 78 12.96 9.00 28.67
N ALA A 79 11.99 9.78 29.12
CA ALA A 79 11.49 10.96 28.45
C ALA A 79 12.58 12.06 28.49
N LEU A 80 12.82 12.71 27.36
CA LEU A 80 13.38 14.06 27.33
C LEU A 80 12.44 14.95 26.51
N ALA A 81 12.12 16.08 27.12
CA ALA A 81 11.09 17.04 26.77
C ALA A 81 11.47 17.89 25.51
N PRO A 82 10.56 18.78 25.04
CA PRO A 82 10.56 19.33 23.69
C PRO A 82 11.46 20.56 23.55
N ALA A 83 12.12 20.71 22.40
CA ALA A 83 12.81 21.93 22.02
C ALA A 83 11.86 22.83 21.22
N THR A 84 11.26 23.78 21.93
CA THR A 84 10.55 24.95 21.42
C THR A 84 11.54 25.88 20.74
N ASN A 85 11.40 26.15 19.44
CA ASN A 85 12.06 27.29 18.80
C ASN A 85 11.04 28.25 18.22
N THR A 86 10.95 29.35 18.96
CA THR A 86 10.21 30.59 18.77
C THR A 86 10.60 31.31 17.47
N ALA A 87 9.59 31.76 16.73
CA ALA A 87 9.71 32.72 15.63
C ALA A 87 10.04 34.14 16.14
N PRO A 88 10.63 34.99 15.29
CA PRO A 88 10.40 36.43 15.37
C PRO A 88 9.65 36.92 14.13
N ALA A 89 8.47 37.49 14.38
CA ALA A 89 7.85 38.45 13.49
C ALA A 89 8.61 39.79 13.55
N PRO A 90 8.50 40.60 12.49
CA PRO A 90 8.23 42.02 12.69
C PRO A 90 7.01 42.47 11.88
N ALA A 91 6.15 43.25 12.52
CA ALA A 91 5.13 44.11 11.91
C ALA A 91 5.68 45.55 11.83
N PRO A 92 4.89 46.53 11.36
CA PRO A 92 4.35 46.73 10.02
C PRO A 92 4.89 48.05 9.40
N ALA A 93 4.77 48.23 8.09
CA ALA A 93 4.91 49.56 7.46
C ALA A 93 3.80 49.74 6.40
N THR A 94 3.14 50.89 6.51
CA THR A 94 1.94 51.34 5.80
C THR A 94 2.21 51.89 4.40
N ASP A 95 1.17 51.75 3.57
CA ASP A 95 0.76 52.55 2.41
C ASP A 95 1.63 52.62 1.15
N THR A 96 1.13 52.03 0.07
CA THR A 96 0.63 52.79 -1.10
C THR A 96 -0.19 51.87 -2.01
N THR A 97 -1.42 52.29 -2.26
CA THR A 97 -2.35 51.74 -3.27
C THR A 97 -1.71 51.74 -4.66
N ALA A 98 -1.34 50.56 -5.13
CA ALA A 98 -1.39 50.23 -6.55
C ALA A 98 -2.34 49.05 -6.69
N ALA A 99 -3.39 49.21 -7.49
CA ALA A 99 -4.29 48.13 -7.84
C ALA A 99 -3.50 47.07 -8.60
N VAL A 100 -2.93 46.12 -7.87
CA VAL A 100 -2.36 44.90 -8.43
C VAL A 100 -3.55 44.06 -8.82
N VAL A 101 -3.88 44.07 -10.11
CA VAL A 101 -4.65 42.98 -10.72
C VAL A 101 -3.98 41.69 -10.21
N PRO A 102 -4.70 40.76 -9.56
CA PRO A 102 -4.06 39.57 -9.05
C PRO A 102 -3.55 38.82 -10.28
N VAL A 103 -2.24 38.89 -10.53
CA VAL A 103 -1.54 37.82 -11.21
C VAL A 103 -1.94 36.60 -10.40
N ALA A 104 -2.70 35.70 -11.03
CA ALA A 104 -2.99 34.41 -10.44
C ALA A 104 -1.70 33.90 -9.79
N ALA A 105 -1.74 33.48 -8.53
CA ALA A 105 -0.63 32.79 -7.88
C ALA A 105 0.08 31.94 -8.94
N SER A 106 1.40 32.07 -9.05
CA SER A 106 2.15 31.58 -10.22
C SER A 106 1.73 30.13 -10.54
N ALA A 107 1.77 29.73 -11.81
CA ALA A 107 1.41 28.35 -12.17
C ALA A 107 2.17 27.33 -11.32
N ASP A 108 3.41 27.65 -10.95
CA ASP A 108 4.21 26.94 -9.95
C ASP A 108 3.52 26.87 -8.57
N ASP A 109 3.08 27.99 -7.99
CA ASP A 109 2.38 28.02 -6.69
C ASP A 109 1.10 27.16 -6.70
N ALA A 110 0.35 27.19 -7.80
CA ALA A 110 -0.86 26.38 -7.96
C ALA A 110 -0.54 24.88 -7.97
N ILE A 111 0.49 24.47 -8.72
CA ILE A 111 0.94 23.08 -8.76
C ILE A 111 1.51 22.66 -7.42
N MET A 112 2.29 23.51 -6.76
CA MET A 112 2.89 23.17 -5.46
C MET A 112 1.85 22.97 -4.36
N LYS A 113 0.70 23.66 -4.42
CA LYS A 113 -0.45 23.37 -3.54
C LYS A 113 -1.00 21.96 -3.77
N VAL A 114 -1.16 21.55 -5.03
CA VAL A 114 -1.60 20.18 -5.38
C VAL A 114 -0.57 19.17 -4.89
N VAL A 115 0.72 19.39 -5.16
CA VAL A 115 1.81 18.49 -4.76
C VAL A 115 1.83 18.32 -3.24
N GLN A 116 1.76 19.41 -2.49
CA GLN A 116 1.77 19.37 -1.02
C GLN A 116 0.58 18.61 -0.46
N ALA A 117 -0.61 18.79 -1.05
CA ALA A 117 -1.85 18.16 -0.61
C ALA A 117 -1.99 16.69 -1.05
N LYS A 118 -1.45 16.32 -2.22
CA LYS A 118 -1.77 15.06 -2.90
C LYS A 118 -0.59 14.10 -3.03
N CYS A 119 0.65 14.61 -3.04
CA CYS A 119 1.87 13.83 -3.29
C CYS A 119 2.74 13.76 -2.04
N SER A 120 3.03 14.90 -1.40
CA SER A 120 3.94 14.99 -0.26
C SER A 120 3.45 14.25 0.98
N VAL A 121 2.15 13.91 1.06
CA VAL A 121 1.58 13.08 2.14
C VAL A 121 2.30 11.71 2.23
N CYS A 122 2.71 11.15 1.09
CA CYS A 122 3.49 9.90 1.03
C CYS A 122 4.95 10.14 0.59
N HIS A 123 5.19 11.11 -0.29
CA HIS A 123 6.49 11.39 -0.91
C HIS A 123 7.23 12.56 -0.26
N ALA A 124 7.04 12.84 1.03
CA ALA A 124 7.88 13.80 1.76
C ALA A 124 9.09 13.10 2.40
N ALA A 125 10.11 13.89 2.78
CA ALA A 125 11.18 13.43 3.66
C ALA A 125 10.64 12.81 4.97
N GLN A 126 9.50 13.31 5.45
CA GLN A 126 8.74 12.80 6.59
C GLN A 126 7.27 12.63 6.17
N PRO A 127 6.86 11.44 5.68
CA PRO A 127 5.49 11.19 5.27
C PRO A 127 4.50 11.31 6.44
N THR A 128 3.27 11.73 6.13
CA THR A 128 2.19 11.83 7.10
C THR A 128 1.11 10.77 6.90
N GLN A 129 1.11 10.08 5.74
CA GLN A 129 0.17 9.01 5.46
C GLN A 129 0.48 7.77 6.30
N ALA A 130 -0.53 7.27 7.01
CA ALA A 130 -0.42 6.01 7.76
C ALA A 130 0.06 4.86 6.85
N GLY A 131 1.03 4.09 7.34
CA GLY A 131 1.67 3.01 6.60
C GLY A 131 2.95 3.41 5.86
N PHE A 132 3.33 4.70 5.85
CA PHE A 132 4.57 5.19 5.27
C PHE A 132 5.45 5.86 6.35
N ASN A 133 6.57 5.23 6.69
CA ASN A 133 7.60 5.83 7.58
C ASN A 133 8.74 6.48 6.78
N ALA A 134 8.74 6.33 5.45
CA ALA A 134 9.71 6.88 4.52
C ALA A 134 9.06 7.02 3.14
N PRO A 135 9.56 7.93 2.27
CA PRO A 135 9.01 8.11 0.93
C PRO A 135 9.16 6.82 0.09
N PRO A 136 8.10 6.38 -0.61
CA PRO A 136 8.18 5.22 -1.49
C PRO A 136 9.30 5.37 -2.53
N ALA A 137 10.09 4.31 -2.69
CA ALA A 137 11.26 4.28 -3.57
C ALA A 137 12.30 5.40 -3.31
N GLY A 138 12.29 6.02 -2.12
CA GLY A 138 13.17 7.14 -1.79
C GLY A 138 12.88 8.42 -2.57
N ILE A 139 11.73 8.52 -3.23
CA ILE A 139 11.36 9.66 -4.08
C ILE A 139 10.71 10.73 -3.20
N ILE A 140 11.41 11.85 -3.01
CA ILE A 140 10.88 13.02 -2.33
C ILE A 140 10.27 13.95 -3.36
N ILE A 141 9.12 14.56 -3.05
CA ILE A 141 8.39 15.51 -3.88
C ILE A 141 7.82 16.58 -2.95
N GLN A 142 8.62 17.60 -2.63
CA GLN A 142 8.22 18.72 -1.77
C GLN A 142 8.52 20.08 -2.40
N THR A 143 9.43 20.12 -3.39
CA THR A 143 9.88 21.33 -4.06
C THR A 143 9.82 21.17 -5.58
N PRO A 144 9.83 22.28 -6.34
CA PRO A 144 9.95 22.23 -7.80
C PRO A 144 11.23 21.50 -8.27
N ALA A 145 12.33 21.64 -7.52
CA ALA A 145 13.59 20.95 -7.81
C ALA A 145 13.44 19.42 -7.69
N ASP A 146 12.67 18.94 -6.71
CA ASP A 146 12.38 17.52 -6.56
C ASP A 146 11.55 16.98 -7.74
N ILE A 147 10.54 17.75 -8.16
CA ILE A 147 9.69 17.40 -9.30
C ILE A 147 10.54 17.28 -10.56
N LYS A 148 11.43 18.25 -10.81
CA LYS A 148 12.37 18.21 -11.93
C LYS A 148 13.29 16.99 -11.87
N THR A 149 13.86 16.71 -10.70
CA THR A 149 14.75 15.55 -10.48
C THR A 149 14.05 14.22 -10.79
N HIS A 150 12.74 14.14 -10.59
CA HIS A 150 11.95 12.91 -10.76
C HIS A 150 10.93 12.97 -11.90
N GLN A 151 11.03 13.95 -12.81
CA GLN A 151 9.95 14.29 -13.74
C GLN A 151 9.46 13.11 -14.58
N ALA A 152 10.36 12.30 -15.14
CA ALA A 152 9.99 11.16 -15.97
C ALA A 152 9.18 10.10 -15.20
N LYS A 153 9.54 9.86 -13.93
CA LYS A 153 8.82 8.92 -13.05
C LYS A 153 7.47 9.49 -12.64
N ILE A 154 7.42 10.77 -12.29
CA ILE A 154 6.18 11.47 -11.91
C ILE A 154 5.19 11.43 -13.07
N VAL A 155 5.60 11.84 -14.27
CA VAL A 155 4.74 11.80 -15.46
C VAL A 155 4.20 10.41 -15.70
N THR A 156 5.06 9.39 -15.70
CA THR A 156 4.63 7.99 -15.95
C THR A 156 3.63 7.50 -14.89
N ALA A 157 3.91 7.75 -13.61
CA ALA A 157 3.07 7.26 -12.50
C ALA A 157 1.73 8.01 -12.40
N VAL A 158 1.73 9.31 -12.62
CA VAL A 158 0.55 10.17 -12.55
C VAL A 158 -0.34 9.96 -13.78
N GLN A 159 0.25 9.88 -14.98
CA GLN A 159 -0.47 9.69 -16.23
C GLN A 159 -1.13 8.30 -16.33
N SER A 160 -0.48 7.27 -15.81
CA SER A 160 -1.06 5.92 -15.76
C SER A 160 -2.16 5.74 -14.71
N GLY A 161 -2.36 6.73 -13.83
CA GLY A 161 -3.26 6.62 -12.68
C GLY A 161 -2.73 5.69 -11.58
N TYR A 162 -1.48 5.21 -11.69
CA TYR A 162 -0.85 4.40 -10.65
C TYR A 162 -0.67 5.19 -9.35
N MET A 163 -0.35 6.48 -9.49
CA MET A 163 -0.27 7.42 -8.37
C MET A 163 -1.36 8.50 -8.48
N PRO A 164 -1.99 8.87 -7.34
CA PRO A 164 -1.86 8.27 -6.00
C PRO A 164 -2.46 6.85 -5.94
N LEU A 165 -1.91 5.98 -5.08
CA LEU A 165 -2.42 4.60 -4.91
C LEU A 165 -3.91 4.63 -4.58
N GLY A 166 -4.73 3.96 -5.41
CA GLY A 166 -6.18 3.94 -5.25
C GLY A 166 -6.84 5.32 -5.22
N ASN A 167 -6.15 6.35 -5.70
CA ASN A 167 -6.52 7.77 -5.61
C ASN A 167 -6.93 8.22 -4.19
N ILE A 168 -6.25 7.74 -3.13
CA ILE A 168 -6.61 8.04 -1.73
C ILE A 168 -6.60 9.53 -1.38
N THR A 169 -5.76 10.33 -2.04
CA THR A 169 -5.70 11.79 -1.84
C THR A 169 -6.69 12.55 -2.71
N GLN A 170 -7.47 11.85 -3.53
CA GLN A 170 -8.49 12.42 -4.43
C GLN A 170 -7.87 13.43 -5.40
N LEU A 171 -6.83 13.03 -6.12
CA LEU A 171 -6.29 13.80 -7.25
C LEU A 171 -7.32 13.77 -8.39
N SER A 172 -7.86 14.93 -8.75
CA SER A 172 -8.81 15.04 -9.87
C SER A 172 -8.10 14.82 -11.22
N ASP A 173 -8.87 14.56 -12.27
CA ASP A 173 -8.29 14.38 -13.61
C ASP A 173 -7.72 15.71 -14.17
N GLU A 174 -8.32 16.83 -13.78
CA GLU A 174 -7.82 18.16 -14.10
C GLU A 174 -6.50 18.44 -13.38
N GLU A 175 -6.43 18.19 -12.07
CA GLU A 175 -5.19 18.33 -11.28
C GLU A 175 -4.09 17.40 -11.81
N ARG A 176 -4.45 16.17 -12.20
CA ARG A 176 -3.55 15.19 -12.81
C ARG A 176 -2.95 15.70 -14.11
N GLN A 177 -3.79 16.23 -15.01
CA GLN A 177 -3.34 16.75 -16.29
C GLN A 177 -2.47 17.99 -16.11
N GLN A 178 -2.83 18.89 -15.19
CA GLN A 178 -2.02 20.05 -14.85
C GLN A 178 -0.64 19.63 -14.32
N LEU A 179 -0.57 18.65 -13.41
CA LEU A 179 0.68 18.15 -12.87
C LEU A 179 1.55 17.47 -13.93
N VAL A 180 0.95 16.69 -14.84
CA VAL A 180 1.68 16.04 -15.95
C VAL A 180 2.21 17.09 -16.92
N ALA A 181 1.40 18.06 -17.31
CA ALA A 181 1.82 19.16 -18.18
C ALA A 181 2.96 19.97 -17.55
N TYR A 182 2.83 20.30 -16.26
CA TYR A 182 3.89 20.96 -15.50
C TYR A 182 5.19 20.15 -15.48
N ALA A 183 5.15 18.91 -14.99
CA ALA A 183 6.34 18.08 -14.83
C ALA A 183 7.02 17.74 -16.18
N SER A 184 6.26 17.64 -17.27
CA SER A 184 6.81 17.43 -18.62
C SER A 184 7.46 18.69 -19.22
N GLY A 185 7.15 19.87 -18.70
CA GLY A 185 7.72 21.15 -19.13
C GLY A 185 8.92 21.63 -18.30
N LEU A 186 9.33 20.89 -17.26
CA LEU A 186 10.47 21.21 -16.39
C LEU A 186 11.84 20.81 -16.97
#